data_AF-A0A924DQI2-F1
#
_entry.id   AF-A0A924DQI2-F1
#
_cell.length_a   1.000
_cell.length_b   1.000
_cell.length_c   1.000
_cell.angle_alpha   90.00
_cell.angle_beta   90.00
_cell.angle_gamma   90.00
#
_symmetry.space_group_name_H-M   'P 1'
#
loop_
_entity.id
_entity.type
_entity.pdbx_description
1 polymer ?
#
loop_
_entity_poly.entity_id
_entity_poly.type
_entity_poly.pdbx_seq_one_letter_code
_entity_poly.pdbx_strand_id
1 'polypeptide(L)'
;MKNKLPTILLCLSFSTLFGFDVGQEVELTSFLNGRANPDFLKFTDNIKTQLPKGTTGEVMEVKKFNTGNSGIKMKVNGGAKNGETYWVYYNKEDPAIELTDKKTKTVVTPEEAKINETKAITLRTVAASRDLGEHAVIETAKEAVVLLDKKEISKATAAQNNKDCPPDANISKQSLSQTGEGAYKETDFVGPFRETPRKLEDYFPGCNSVDNNPWETCKYKGAVEEFKLTNGGPNKIVTANEYYINRSFEFQFDDRARSDMKMMVVDAPDDTTSHTTYSIMLFFPRSVLPSIKKEGNELTVTLPNKEIVKYDATTKEIIGGVFTEGKMAQGGNKKALPPAVKYTGAGVMIRADKSGDLPYGDIEDSKGNRAPSITTATVSKKGFPDCKIPSKDIWYTDYDKKNVLIKPEYATDAGLDSFIKKKCGFSLF
;
A
#
# COMPACT_ATOMS: atom_id res chain seq x y z
N MET A 1 -25.89 52.36 60.88
CA MET A 1 -25.98 52.16 59.41
C MET A 1 -25.39 50.79 59.05
N LYS A 2 -25.82 50.16 57.95
CA LYS A 2 -25.22 48.92 57.42
C LYS A 2 -25.04 49.07 55.91
N ASN A 3 -23.79 49.13 55.43
CA ASN A 3 -23.50 49.25 54.01
C ASN A 3 -23.59 47.87 53.34
N LYS A 4 -24.28 47.78 52.19
CA LYS A 4 -24.24 46.62 51.30
C LYS A 4 -23.27 46.91 50.16
N LEU A 5 -22.34 45.98 49.90
CA LEU A 5 -21.60 45.91 48.64
C LEU A 5 -22.38 45.04 47.64
N PRO A 6 -22.36 45.35 46.33
CA PRO A 6 -22.99 44.52 45.32
C PRO A 6 -22.11 43.32 44.96
N THR A 7 -22.72 42.13 44.86
CA THR A 7 -22.05 40.93 44.31
C THR A 7 -22.12 40.97 42.79
N ILE A 8 -20.99 41.22 42.13
CA ILE A 8 -20.88 41.13 40.67
C ILE A 8 -20.57 39.69 40.27
N LEU A 9 -21.52 39.02 39.62
CA LEU A 9 -21.34 37.66 39.12
C LEU A 9 -20.70 37.70 37.72
N LEU A 10 -19.38 37.56 37.66
CA LEU A 10 -18.62 37.62 36.41
C LEU A 10 -18.61 36.26 35.68
N CYS A 11 -19.61 36.02 34.82
CA CYS A 11 -19.64 34.87 33.92
C CYS A 11 -18.59 35.01 32.79
N LEU A 12 -17.37 34.52 33.05
CA LEU A 12 -16.31 34.38 32.04
C LEU A 12 -16.64 33.29 31.02
N SER A 13 -17.27 33.68 29.90
CA SER A 13 -17.45 32.84 28.71
C SER A 13 -16.11 32.58 28.01
N PHE A 14 -15.42 31.52 28.42
CA PHE A 14 -14.08 31.17 27.93
C PHE A 14 -14.15 30.54 26.52
N SER A 15 -14.37 31.35 25.49
CA SER A 15 -14.87 30.86 24.19
C SER A 15 -14.36 31.60 22.94
N THR A 16 -13.03 31.71 22.73
CA THR A 16 -12.42 32.15 21.44
C THR A 16 -10.98 31.63 21.23
N LEU A 17 -10.75 30.31 21.10
CA LEU A 17 -9.41 29.76 20.77
C LEU A 17 -9.40 28.52 19.85
N PHE A 18 -10.35 28.40 18.94
CA PHE A 18 -10.39 27.36 17.88
C PHE A 18 -10.76 27.96 16.52
N GLY A 19 -10.61 27.18 15.47
CA GLY A 19 -11.09 27.49 14.11
C GLY A 19 -11.81 26.30 13.50
N PHE A 20 -12.62 25.62 14.31
CA PHE A 20 -13.57 24.60 13.90
C PHE A 20 -14.92 24.98 14.52
N ASP A 21 -15.80 25.56 13.72
CA ASP A 21 -17.11 26.03 14.15
C ASP A 21 -18.18 24.98 13.82
N VAL A 22 -19.13 24.77 14.73
CA VAL A 22 -20.22 23.81 14.54
C VAL A 22 -21.07 24.24 13.33
N GLY A 23 -21.24 23.34 12.36
CA GLY A 23 -21.88 23.60 11.06
C GLY A 23 -20.91 23.83 9.88
N GLN A 24 -19.60 23.99 10.12
CA GLN A 24 -18.60 24.02 9.03
C GLN A 24 -18.54 22.68 8.30
N GLU A 25 -18.11 22.71 7.04
CA GLU A 25 -17.86 21.52 6.23
C GLU A 25 -16.36 21.24 6.14
N VAL A 26 -16.01 19.97 6.25
CA VAL A 26 -14.63 19.48 6.25
C VAL A 26 -14.48 18.38 5.22
N GLU A 27 -13.32 18.31 4.57
CA GLU A 27 -12.95 17.21 3.68
C GLU A 27 -11.73 16.48 4.24
N LEU A 28 -11.77 15.15 4.24
CA LEU A 28 -10.65 14.34 4.70
C LEU A 28 -9.55 14.30 3.63
N THR A 29 -8.38 14.89 3.94
CA THR A 29 -7.22 14.88 3.02
C THR A 29 -6.51 13.53 2.96
N SER A 30 -6.83 12.62 3.89
CA SER A 30 -6.25 11.30 4.05
C SER A 30 -7.29 10.27 4.53
N PHE A 31 -6.87 9.05 4.85
CA PHE A 31 -7.74 8.01 5.40
C PHE A 31 -7.77 8.09 6.93
N LEU A 32 -8.95 8.33 7.54
CA LEU A 32 -9.09 8.43 9.00
C LEU A 32 -9.96 7.33 9.60
N ASN A 33 -9.64 6.91 10.81
CA ASN A 33 -10.44 5.96 11.58
C ASN A 33 -11.63 6.68 12.22
N GLY A 34 -12.84 6.42 11.71
CA GLY A 34 -14.08 6.93 12.27
C GLY A 34 -14.47 6.16 13.53
N ARG A 35 -14.38 6.82 14.69
CA ARG A 35 -14.62 6.24 16.02
C ARG A 35 -16.03 6.52 16.54
N ALA A 36 -16.51 5.64 17.42
CA ALA A 36 -17.81 5.73 18.07
C ALA A 36 -17.89 6.82 19.15
N ASN A 37 -16.77 7.15 19.79
CA ASN A 37 -16.68 8.06 20.93
C ASN A 37 -15.36 8.88 20.84
N PRO A 38 -15.20 9.96 21.63
CA PRO A 38 -14.04 10.85 21.54
C PRO A 38 -12.83 10.39 22.38
N ASP A 39 -12.67 9.08 22.59
CA ASP A 39 -11.44 8.50 23.12
C ASP A 39 -10.54 8.06 21.96
N PHE A 40 -9.27 8.46 21.99
CA PHE A 40 -8.29 8.20 20.93
C PHE A 40 -7.08 7.42 21.42
N LEU A 41 -7.14 6.84 22.64
CA LEU A 41 -6.12 5.94 23.15
C LEU A 41 -5.91 4.72 22.20
N LYS A 42 -4.66 4.23 22.16
CA LYS A 42 -4.24 3.14 21.25
C LYS A 42 -4.93 1.80 21.54
N PHE A 43 -5.50 1.62 22.73
CA PHE A 43 -6.10 0.38 23.24
C PHE A 43 -7.63 0.42 23.32
N THR A 44 -8.29 1.49 22.86
CA THR A 44 -9.75 1.61 22.95
C THR A 44 -10.42 1.10 21.68
N ASP A 45 -11.13 -0.03 21.80
CA ASP A 45 -11.92 -0.67 20.72
C ASP A 45 -13.20 0.12 20.41
N ASN A 46 -13.02 1.26 19.74
CA ASN A 46 -14.11 2.15 19.34
C ASN A 46 -14.08 2.54 17.85
N ILE A 47 -13.14 2.02 17.05
CA ILE A 47 -13.07 2.26 15.61
C ILE A 47 -14.24 1.52 14.95
N LYS A 48 -15.16 2.26 14.33
CA LYS A 48 -16.33 1.70 13.63
C LYS A 48 -16.10 1.49 12.14
N THR A 49 -15.30 2.34 11.51
CA THR A 49 -14.99 2.28 10.08
C THR A 49 -13.72 3.05 9.77
N GLN A 50 -13.18 2.85 8.58
CA GLN A 50 -12.22 3.79 7.98
C GLN A 50 -12.98 4.69 6.99
N LEU A 51 -12.79 6.00 7.11
CA LEU A 51 -13.31 7.01 6.20
C LEU A 51 -12.22 7.32 5.15
N PRO A 52 -12.50 7.19 3.84
CA PRO A 52 -11.52 7.43 2.79
C PRO A 52 -11.22 8.93 2.60
N LYS A 53 -10.08 9.22 1.94
CA LYS A 53 -9.78 10.57 1.41
C LYS A 53 -10.95 11.04 0.53
N GLY A 54 -11.31 12.32 0.62
CA GLY A 54 -12.45 12.92 -0.09
C GLY A 54 -13.81 12.68 0.59
N THR A 55 -13.84 12.11 1.79
CA THR A 55 -15.06 12.09 2.62
C THR A 55 -15.34 13.50 3.10
N THR A 56 -16.49 14.07 2.74
CA THR A 56 -16.99 15.34 3.28
C THR A 56 -17.89 15.13 4.49
N GLY A 57 -17.99 16.13 5.37
CA GLY A 57 -18.95 16.11 6.46
C GLY A 57 -19.07 17.41 7.24
N GLU A 58 -20.15 17.53 8.00
CA GLU A 58 -20.47 18.69 8.82
C GLU A 58 -19.98 18.53 10.27
N VAL A 59 -19.31 19.54 10.82
CA VAL A 59 -18.82 19.54 12.21
C VAL A 59 -20.00 19.65 13.17
N MET A 60 -20.21 18.61 13.98
CA MET A 60 -21.27 18.53 14.99
C MET A 60 -20.78 18.89 16.40
N GLU A 61 -19.52 18.57 16.73
CA GLU A 61 -18.94 18.71 18.07
C GLU A 61 -17.41 18.73 17.96
N VAL A 62 -16.71 19.50 18.80
CA VAL A 62 -15.24 19.55 18.87
C VAL A 62 -14.80 19.42 20.32
N LYS A 63 -13.91 18.47 20.61
CA LYS A 63 -13.39 18.21 21.95
C LYS A 63 -11.87 18.36 21.96
N LYS A 64 -11.34 19.34 22.69
CA LYS A 64 -9.89 19.52 22.87
C LYS A 64 -9.32 18.44 23.80
N PHE A 65 -8.07 18.08 23.59
CA PHE A 65 -7.23 17.35 24.53
C PHE A 65 -6.15 18.25 25.14
N ASN A 66 -5.61 17.85 26.29
CA ASN A 66 -4.55 18.58 26.99
C ASN A 66 -3.25 18.70 26.16
N THR A 67 -3.08 17.83 25.16
CA THR A 67 -1.99 17.84 24.17
C THR A 67 -2.15 18.90 23.08
N GLY A 68 -3.19 19.74 23.11
CA GLY A 68 -3.47 20.74 22.08
C GLY A 68 -4.28 20.20 20.89
N ASN A 69 -4.13 18.91 20.58
CA ASN A 69 -4.90 18.18 19.57
C ASN A 69 -6.38 18.08 19.91
N SER A 70 -7.23 17.72 18.94
CA SER A 70 -8.68 17.72 19.09
C SER A 70 -9.34 16.48 18.48
N GLY A 71 -10.46 16.05 19.07
CA GLY A 71 -11.42 15.15 18.43
C GLY A 71 -12.49 15.99 17.75
N ILE A 72 -12.82 15.66 16.50
CA ILE A 72 -13.90 16.31 15.75
C ILE A 72 -14.98 15.26 15.50
N LYS A 73 -16.21 15.55 15.89
CA LYS A 73 -17.39 14.75 15.57
C LYS A 73 -17.99 15.30 14.28
N MET A 74 -17.90 14.55 13.20
CA MET A 74 -18.47 14.94 11.90
C MET A 74 -19.65 14.05 11.52
N LYS A 75 -20.65 14.64 10.87
CA LYS A 75 -21.73 13.93 10.17
C LYS A 75 -21.36 13.83 8.70
N VAL A 76 -21.27 12.62 8.16
CA VAL A 76 -20.77 12.39 6.78
C VAL A 76 -21.82 12.81 5.75
N ASN A 77 -21.40 13.59 4.75
CA ASN A 77 -22.26 14.21 3.73
C ASN A 77 -22.17 13.51 2.35
N GLY A 78 -22.10 12.17 2.33
CA GLY A 78 -22.11 11.42 1.07
C GLY A 78 -21.71 9.95 1.18
N GLY A 79 -21.69 9.28 0.02
CA GLY A 79 -21.27 7.89 -0.12
C GLY A 79 -22.10 6.88 0.68
N ALA A 80 -21.54 5.69 0.90
CA ALA A 80 -22.19 4.60 1.63
C ALA A 80 -22.37 4.86 3.14
N LYS A 81 -21.86 5.99 3.66
CA LYS A 81 -21.91 6.41 5.06
C LYS A 81 -22.68 7.71 5.31
N ASN A 82 -23.42 8.18 4.30
CA ASN A 82 -24.19 9.42 4.36
C ASN A 82 -25.12 9.47 5.58
N GLY A 83 -25.04 10.54 6.36
CA GLY A 83 -25.83 10.77 7.57
C GLY A 83 -25.30 10.10 8.85
N GLU A 84 -24.36 9.15 8.77
CA GLU A 84 -23.70 8.60 9.97
C GLU A 84 -22.76 9.63 10.62
N THR A 85 -22.62 9.58 11.95
CA THR A 85 -21.72 10.45 12.71
C THR A 85 -20.53 9.70 13.27
N TYR A 86 -19.33 10.23 13.09
CA TYR A 86 -18.07 9.65 13.58
C TYR A 86 -17.20 10.68 14.28
N TRP A 87 -16.43 10.22 15.26
CA TRP A 87 -15.32 10.97 15.82
C TRP A 87 -14.04 10.69 15.03
N VAL A 88 -13.40 11.73 14.50
CA VAL A 88 -12.08 11.68 13.85
C VAL A 88 -11.06 12.46 14.69
N TYR A 89 -9.78 12.09 14.57
CA TYR A 89 -8.69 12.74 15.28
C TYR A 89 -8.09 13.86 14.42
N TYR A 90 -7.91 15.03 15.00
CA TYR A 90 -7.21 16.16 14.40
C TYR A 90 -5.90 16.41 15.15
N ASN A 91 -4.78 16.17 14.46
CA ASN A 91 -3.45 16.63 14.89
C ASN A 91 -3.26 18.08 14.43
N LYS A 92 -2.78 18.96 15.31
CA LYS A 92 -2.50 20.37 14.96
C LYS A 92 -1.25 20.52 14.10
N GLU A 93 -0.26 19.64 14.28
CA GLU A 93 1.05 19.75 13.64
C GLU A 93 1.09 19.10 12.25
N ASP A 94 0.15 18.19 11.96
CA ASP A 94 -0.01 17.48 10.68
C ASP A 94 -1.52 17.29 10.39
N PRO A 95 -2.18 18.29 9.76
CA PRO A 95 -3.63 18.34 9.62
C PRO A 95 -4.15 17.39 8.53
N ALA A 96 -4.56 16.20 8.95
CA ALA A 96 -5.20 15.18 8.11
C ALA A 96 -6.63 15.51 7.59
N ILE A 97 -7.05 16.77 7.71
CA ILE A 97 -8.40 17.30 7.44
C ILE A 97 -8.26 18.74 6.92
N GLU A 98 -8.91 19.05 5.79
CA GLU A 98 -9.06 20.41 5.26
C GLU A 98 -10.44 20.98 5.61
N LEU A 99 -10.49 22.28 5.94
CA LEU A 99 -11.73 23.02 6.17
C LEU A 99 -12.14 23.74 4.88
N THR A 100 -13.42 23.66 4.52
CA THR A 100 -14.01 24.49 3.47
C THR A 100 -15.22 25.22 4.03
N ASP A 101 -15.16 26.56 4.09
CA ASP A 101 -16.35 27.34 4.42
C ASP A 101 -17.37 27.23 3.27
N LYS A 102 -18.53 26.63 3.57
CA LYS A 102 -19.70 26.51 2.67
C LYS A 102 -20.09 27.83 2.00
N LYS A 103 -19.81 28.98 2.62
CA LYS A 103 -20.15 30.32 2.10
C LYS A 103 -19.14 30.84 1.07
N THR A 104 -17.85 30.59 1.24
CA THR A 104 -16.78 31.15 0.39
C THR A 104 -16.17 30.15 -0.58
N LYS A 105 -16.29 28.85 -0.29
CA LYS A 105 -15.59 27.74 -0.98
C LYS A 105 -14.06 27.87 -0.99
N THR A 106 -13.49 28.66 -0.08
CA THR A 106 -12.04 28.71 0.13
C THR A 106 -11.63 27.65 1.14
N VAL A 107 -10.62 26.85 0.79
CA VAL A 107 -9.88 26.09 1.80
C VAL A 107 -9.22 27.10 2.75
N VAL A 108 -9.37 26.89 4.05
CA VAL A 108 -8.78 27.73 5.11
C VAL A 108 -8.08 26.84 6.12
N THR A 109 -6.92 27.24 6.64
CA THR A 109 -6.42 26.62 7.87
C THR A 109 -7.29 27.02 9.06
N PRO A 110 -7.34 26.23 10.15
CA PRO A 110 -8.03 26.60 11.40
C PRO A 110 -7.46 27.86 12.10
N GLU A 111 -6.40 28.45 11.56
CA GLU A 111 -5.77 29.68 12.06
C GLU A 111 -6.14 30.88 11.17
N GLU A 112 -6.29 30.69 9.85
CA GLU A 112 -6.78 31.70 8.90
C GLU A 112 -8.30 31.93 8.94
N ALA A 113 -9.10 30.92 9.30
CA ALA A 113 -10.56 31.03 9.35
C ALA A 113 -11.06 32.25 10.16
N LYS A 114 -10.30 32.65 11.19
CA LYS A 114 -10.56 33.81 12.08
C LYS A 114 -10.35 35.17 11.42
N ILE A 115 -9.59 35.25 10.33
CA ILE A 115 -9.18 36.53 9.71
C ILE A 115 -10.32 37.13 8.89
N ASN A 116 -11.22 36.31 8.34
CA ASN A 116 -12.32 36.78 7.49
C ASN A 116 -13.48 37.43 8.27
N GLU A 117 -13.83 36.95 9.48
CA GLU A 117 -14.89 37.59 10.27
C GLU A 117 -14.53 39.02 10.72
N THR A 118 -13.27 39.22 11.13
CA THR A 118 -12.78 40.53 11.62
C THR A 118 -12.81 41.63 10.55
N LYS A 119 -12.96 41.27 9.27
CA LYS A 119 -13.10 42.23 8.16
C LYS A 119 -14.55 42.68 7.89
N ALA A 120 -15.54 42.17 8.63
CA ALA A 120 -16.97 42.40 8.37
C ALA A 120 -17.62 43.53 9.21
N ILE A 121 -16.85 44.39 9.89
CA ILE A 121 -17.39 45.51 10.69
C ILE A 121 -16.74 46.85 10.28
N THR A 122 -17.21 47.46 9.19
CA THR A 122 -17.03 48.91 8.95
C THR A 122 -18.12 49.51 8.05
N LEU A 123 -19.40 49.18 8.30
CA LEU A 123 -20.53 49.69 7.53
C LEU A 123 -21.70 50.19 8.40
N ARG A 124 -21.51 51.38 9.02
CA ARG A 124 -22.50 52.48 9.17
C ARG A 124 -22.14 53.46 10.30
N THR A 125 -21.60 54.61 9.91
CA THR A 125 -22.04 55.91 10.44
C THR A 125 -22.20 56.85 9.24
N VAL A 126 -23.15 57.78 9.29
CA VAL A 126 -23.60 58.55 8.11
C VAL A 126 -23.66 60.04 8.44
N ALA A 127 -23.48 60.87 7.40
CA ALA A 127 -23.69 62.32 7.32
C ALA A 127 -22.48 63.24 7.59
N ALA A 128 -22.51 64.38 6.90
CA ALA A 128 -21.43 65.35 6.65
C ALA A 128 -20.23 64.76 5.84
N SER A 129 -19.69 65.43 4.81
CA SER A 129 -20.03 66.73 4.20
C SER A 129 -19.97 66.68 2.67
N ARG A 130 -20.40 67.77 2.03
CA ARG A 130 -20.53 67.94 0.58
C ARG A 130 -19.28 68.61 -0.03
N ASP A 131 -19.22 68.57 -1.36
CA ASP A 131 -18.67 69.57 -2.29
C ASP A 131 -17.18 69.56 -2.73
N LEU A 132 -17.04 69.85 -4.04
CA LEU A 132 -15.85 70.18 -4.87
C LEU A 132 -14.78 69.08 -5.05
N GLY A 133 -14.23 68.86 -6.26
CA GLY A 133 -14.49 69.48 -7.57
C GLY A 133 -13.80 68.75 -8.74
N GLU A 134 -14.00 69.22 -9.97
CA GLU A 134 -13.47 68.62 -11.21
C GLU A 134 -12.04 69.04 -11.56
N HIS A 135 -11.29 68.19 -12.29
CA HIS A 135 -10.43 68.45 -13.47
C HIS A 135 -9.53 67.20 -13.71
N ALA A 136 -9.50 66.59 -14.90
CA ALA A 136 -8.69 66.91 -16.10
C ALA A 136 -7.16 66.71 -15.89
N VAL A 137 -6.32 66.22 -16.82
CA VAL A 137 -6.36 66.17 -18.31
C VAL A 137 -5.33 65.08 -18.81
N ILE A 138 -5.59 64.26 -19.85
CA ILE A 138 -5.01 64.26 -21.24
C ILE A 138 -3.46 64.12 -21.34
N GLU A 139 -2.82 63.28 -22.18
CA GLU A 139 -3.26 62.15 -23.05
C GLU A 139 -2.37 60.87 -22.83
N THR A 140 -1.70 60.08 -23.71
CA THR A 140 -1.43 59.91 -25.18
C THR A 140 -1.02 58.40 -25.36
N ALA A 141 -1.15 57.58 -26.42
CA ALA A 141 -1.16 57.69 -27.91
C ALA A 141 0.25 57.93 -28.55
N LYS A 142 0.76 57.24 -29.61
CA LYS A 142 0.41 56.08 -30.51
C LYS A 142 1.74 55.45 -31.04
N GLU A 143 1.94 54.73 -32.17
CA GLU A 143 1.24 54.05 -33.32
C GLU A 143 2.26 52.95 -33.81
N ALA A 144 2.08 51.89 -34.61
CA ALA A 144 1.04 51.27 -35.47
C ALA A 144 1.17 49.70 -35.31
N VAL A 145 0.54 48.70 -35.96
CA VAL A 145 -0.22 48.44 -37.22
C VAL A 145 0.70 48.34 -38.49
N VAL A 146 0.77 47.25 -39.27
CA VAL A 146 -0.20 46.74 -40.29
C VAL A 146 0.08 45.27 -40.74
N LEU A 147 -1.01 44.60 -41.16
CA LEU A 147 -1.28 43.42 -42.05
C LEU A 147 -0.20 43.00 -43.10
N LEU A 148 -0.26 41.86 -43.83
CA LEU A 148 -1.32 40.90 -44.23
C LEU A 148 -0.81 39.42 -44.08
N ASP A 149 -1.35 38.30 -44.59
CA ASP A 149 -2.54 37.96 -45.41
C ASP A 149 -2.99 36.48 -45.18
N LYS A 150 -3.87 35.92 -46.03
CA LYS A 150 -4.34 34.51 -46.08
C LYS A 150 -3.92 33.77 -47.35
N LYS A 151 -3.86 32.43 -47.30
CA LYS A 151 -4.30 31.57 -48.44
C LYS A 151 -4.76 30.17 -48.01
N GLU A 152 -5.35 29.43 -48.94
CA GLU A 152 -6.29 28.33 -48.69
C GLU A 152 -5.82 26.94 -49.18
N ILE A 153 -6.44 25.91 -48.60
CA ILE A 153 -6.93 24.64 -49.20
C ILE A 153 -5.98 23.83 -50.11
N SER A 154 -5.76 22.57 -49.72
CA SER A 154 -5.97 21.44 -50.64
C SER A 154 -6.53 20.22 -49.90
N LYS A 155 -7.34 19.41 -50.61
CA LYS A 155 -7.75 18.05 -50.20
C LYS A 155 -7.03 17.04 -51.07
N ALA A 156 -6.76 15.86 -50.55
CA ALA A 156 -6.53 14.65 -51.35
C ALA A 156 -7.32 13.49 -50.74
N THR A 157 -7.78 12.56 -51.57
CA THR A 157 -8.61 11.41 -51.17
C THR A 157 -8.14 10.19 -51.94
N ALA A 158 -8.03 9.03 -51.28
CA ALA A 158 -7.74 7.76 -51.93
C ALA A 158 -8.47 6.62 -51.21
N ALA A 159 -9.06 5.73 -52.00
CA ALA A 159 -9.58 4.41 -51.65
C ALA A 159 -9.00 3.41 -52.70
N GLN A 160 -9.21 2.09 -52.73
CA GLN A 160 -10.16 1.19 -52.05
C GLN A 160 -9.69 -0.29 -52.24
N ASN A 161 -10.42 -1.27 -51.69
CA ASN A 161 -10.42 -2.73 -52.01
C ASN A 161 -9.22 -3.53 -51.44
N ASN A 162 -9.34 -4.75 -50.88
CA ASN A 162 -10.30 -5.88 -51.00
C ASN A 162 -10.74 -6.40 -49.58
N LYS A 163 -11.92 -7.00 -49.33
CA LYS A 163 -12.42 -8.37 -49.67
C LYS A 163 -11.52 -9.50 -49.10
N ASP A 164 -11.99 -10.54 -48.36
CA ASP A 164 -13.34 -11.11 -48.13
C ASP A 164 -13.57 -11.64 -46.66
N CYS A 165 -14.77 -12.16 -46.36
CA CYS A 165 -15.22 -12.75 -45.06
C CYS A 165 -15.24 -14.32 -45.13
N PRO A 166 -15.86 -15.14 -44.22
CA PRO A 166 -16.66 -14.94 -42.98
C PRO A 166 -16.31 -15.97 -41.84
N PRO A 167 -17.23 -16.41 -40.93
CA PRO A 167 -18.22 -15.73 -40.07
C PRO A 167 -17.93 -15.92 -38.55
N ASP A 168 -18.84 -15.42 -37.69
CA ASP A 168 -18.76 -15.40 -36.23
C ASP A 168 -18.70 -16.77 -35.51
N ALA A 169 -17.84 -16.86 -34.47
CA ALA A 169 -17.87 -17.91 -33.46
C ALA A 169 -18.64 -17.44 -32.21
N ASN A 170 -19.77 -18.08 -31.91
CA ASN A 170 -20.70 -17.65 -30.87
C ASN A 170 -20.22 -18.04 -29.45
N ILE A 171 -19.43 -17.18 -28.81
CA ILE A 171 -18.90 -17.43 -27.45
C ILE A 171 -20.01 -17.22 -26.40
N SER A 172 -20.61 -18.32 -25.96
CA SER A 172 -21.54 -18.37 -24.84
C SER A 172 -20.91 -17.82 -23.56
N LYS A 173 -21.52 -16.77 -22.98
CA LYS A 173 -21.18 -16.27 -21.64
C LYS A 173 -21.81 -17.16 -20.57
N GLN A 174 -21.31 -18.38 -20.40
CA GLN A 174 -21.68 -19.21 -19.25
C GLN A 174 -21.11 -18.60 -17.96
N SER A 175 -21.99 -18.27 -17.01
CA SER A 175 -21.60 -17.68 -15.73
C SER A 175 -21.03 -18.74 -14.78
N LEU A 176 -19.73 -18.68 -14.52
CA LEU A 176 -19.10 -19.36 -13.39
C LEU A 176 -19.35 -18.57 -12.10
N SER A 177 -20.52 -18.78 -11.50
CA SER A 177 -20.94 -18.13 -10.25
C SER A 177 -21.22 -19.14 -9.13
N GLN A 178 -20.18 -19.87 -8.72
CA GLN A 178 -20.14 -20.61 -7.45
C GLN A 178 -18.82 -20.32 -6.73
N THR A 179 -18.67 -19.09 -6.25
CA THR A 179 -17.62 -18.74 -5.28
C THR A 179 -17.96 -19.35 -3.93
N GLY A 180 -17.20 -20.35 -3.48
CA GLY A 180 -17.26 -20.82 -2.10
C GLY A 180 -16.83 -19.70 -1.14
N GLU A 181 -17.53 -19.57 -0.02
CA GLU A 181 -17.21 -18.61 1.04
C GLU A 181 -15.83 -18.94 1.62
N GLY A 182 -14.85 -18.05 1.39
CA GLY A 182 -13.43 -18.27 1.72
C GLY A 182 -12.47 -18.02 0.55
N ALA A 183 -12.95 -18.06 -0.69
CA ALA A 183 -12.17 -17.65 -1.86
C ALA A 183 -12.12 -16.12 -2.01
N TYR A 184 -10.92 -15.53 -1.96
CA TYR A 184 -10.69 -14.11 -2.21
C TYR A 184 -11.13 -13.73 -3.63
N LYS A 185 -11.71 -12.53 -3.79
CA LYS A 185 -12.14 -12.04 -5.10
C LYS A 185 -10.96 -11.40 -5.81
N GLU A 186 -10.92 -11.53 -7.13
CA GLU A 186 -9.82 -10.96 -7.94
C GLU A 186 -9.73 -9.43 -7.78
N THR A 187 -10.87 -8.78 -7.48
CA THR A 187 -10.98 -7.36 -7.09
C THR A 187 -10.13 -6.97 -5.89
N ASP A 188 -9.90 -7.90 -4.95
CA ASP A 188 -9.22 -7.62 -3.68
C ASP A 188 -7.74 -7.29 -3.91
N PHE A 189 -7.20 -7.66 -5.08
CA PHE A 189 -5.83 -7.39 -5.52
C PHE A 189 -5.69 -6.13 -6.40
N VAL A 190 -6.79 -5.42 -6.73
CA VAL A 190 -6.82 -4.29 -7.69
C VAL A 190 -6.61 -2.92 -7.01
N GLY A 191 -5.90 -2.90 -5.88
CA GLY A 191 -5.37 -1.65 -5.33
C GLY A 191 -4.15 -1.18 -6.14
N PRO A 192 -3.92 0.13 -6.31
CA PRO A 192 -2.71 0.61 -6.98
C PRO A 192 -1.47 0.15 -6.18
N PHE A 193 -0.51 -0.44 -6.89
CA PHE A 193 0.77 -0.85 -6.30
C PHE A 193 1.47 0.35 -5.65
N ARG A 194 2.17 0.09 -4.54
CA ARG A 194 3.20 0.98 -4.05
C ARG A 194 4.54 0.53 -4.59
N GLU A 195 5.45 1.46 -4.81
CA GLU A 195 6.83 1.13 -5.18
C GLU A 195 7.59 0.62 -3.93
N THR A 196 7.38 1.25 -2.77
CA THR A 196 7.98 0.89 -1.47
C THR A 196 6.94 0.76 -0.34
N PRO A 197 7.18 -0.08 0.69
CA PRO A 197 6.27 -0.25 1.82
C PRO A 197 6.40 0.89 2.83
N ARG A 198 5.28 1.21 3.49
CA ARG A 198 5.23 2.02 4.73
C ARG A 198 6.28 1.56 5.76
N LYS A 199 6.59 2.44 6.72
CA LYS A 199 7.16 1.97 7.99
C LYS A 199 6.07 1.16 8.70
N LEU A 200 6.27 -0.15 8.79
CA LEU A 200 5.51 -1.01 9.70
C LEU A 200 5.93 -0.63 11.13
N GLU A 201 4.95 -0.41 12.02
CA GLU A 201 5.20 -0.50 13.47
C GLU A 201 5.56 -1.96 13.81
N ASP A 202 6.47 -2.20 14.77
CA ASP A 202 7.11 -3.49 15.13
C ASP A 202 6.16 -4.66 15.49
N TYR A 203 5.32 -5.08 14.56
CA TYR A 203 4.26 -6.06 14.78
C TYR A 203 4.18 -7.03 13.60
N PHE A 204 4.71 -8.24 13.81
CA PHE A 204 4.61 -9.34 12.87
C PHE A 204 3.13 -9.69 12.63
N PRO A 205 2.68 -9.89 11.37
CA PRO A 205 1.29 -10.18 11.06
C PRO A 205 0.88 -11.54 11.66
N GLY A 206 -0.28 -11.60 12.29
CA GLY A 206 -0.81 -12.84 12.85
C GLY A 206 -1.23 -13.81 11.75
N CYS A 207 -0.40 -14.81 11.46
CA CYS A 207 -0.77 -15.94 10.61
C CYS A 207 -1.82 -16.81 11.29
N ASN A 208 -2.94 -17.02 10.61
CA ASN A 208 -4.05 -17.84 11.06
C ASN A 208 -4.50 -18.77 9.94
N SER A 209 -4.64 -20.06 10.24
CA SER A 209 -5.47 -20.96 9.44
C SER A 209 -6.92 -20.48 9.52
N VAL A 210 -7.54 -20.21 8.38
CA VAL A 210 -8.98 -19.91 8.31
C VAL A 210 -9.71 -21.24 8.14
N ASP A 211 -10.81 -21.45 8.86
CA ASP A 211 -11.58 -22.70 8.78
C ASP A 211 -11.88 -23.09 7.33
N ASN A 212 -11.60 -24.34 6.99
CA ASN A 212 -11.71 -24.96 5.66
C ASN A 212 -10.66 -24.54 4.60
N ASN A 213 -9.83 -23.52 4.84
CA ASN A 213 -8.72 -23.20 3.93
C ASN A 213 -7.49 -24.07 4.21
N PRO A 214 -6.93 -24.78 3.21
CA PRO A 214 -5.71 -25.58 3.38
C PRO A 214 -4.43 -24.73 3.38
N TRP A 215 -4.51 -23.41 3.55
CA TRP A 215 -3.37 -22.50 3.66
C TRP A 215 -3.60 -21.52 4.81
N GLU A 216 -2.50 -21.06 5.41
CA GLU A 216 -2.50 -20.03 6.44
C GLU A 216 -2.57 -18.63 5.80
N THR A 217 -3.25 -17.68 6.43
CA THR A 217 -3.28 -16.28 5.97
C THR A 217 -2.83 -15.35 7.08
N CYS A 218 -1.87 -14.48 6.79
CA CYS A 218 -1.29 -13.55 7.74
C CYS A 218 -1.82 -12.14 7.48
N LYS A 219 -2.33 -11.52 8.54
CA LYS A 219 -3.07 -10.24 8.43
C LYS A 219 -2.44 -9.14 9.28
N TYR A 220 -2.31 -7.97 8.68
CA TYR A 220 -1.87 -6.73 9.34
C TYR A 220 -3.00 -5.70 9.27
N LYS A 221 -3.47 -5.23 10.44
CA LYS A 221 -4.54 -4.22 10.57
C LYS A 221 -5.79 -4.53 9.72
N GLY A 222 -6.12 -5.81 9.57
CA GLY A 222 -7.27 -6.33 8.81
C GLY A 222 -6.99 -6.65 7.32
N ALA A 223 -5.92 -6.12 6.73
CA ALA A 223 -5.50 -6.49 5.39
C ALA A 223 -4.74 -7.83 5.39
N VAL A 224 -4.88 -8.63 4.33
CA VAL A 224 -3.99 -9.77 4.06
C VAL A 224 -2.71 -9.22 3.43
N GLU A 225 -1.56 -9.60 3.98
CA GLU A 225 -0.23 -9.20 3.49
C GLU A 225 0.69 -10.41 3.20
N GLU A 226 0.35 -11.59 3.72
CA GLU A 226 0.99 -12.86 3.38
C GLU A 226 -0.02 -14.03 3.35
N PHE A 227 0.27 -15.08 2.57
CA PHE A 227 -0.27 -16.42 2.78
C PHE A 227 0.84 -17.48 2.75
N LYS A 228 0.62 -18.59 3.49
CA LYS A 228 1.63 -19.63 3.72
C LYS A 228 1.10 -21.04 3.45
N LEU A 229 1.93 -21.86 2.81
CA LEU A 229 1.72 -23.28 2.57
C LEU A 229 2.77 -24.10 3.33
N THR A 230 2.33 -25.04 4.16
CA THR A 230 3.21 -25.88 4.98
C THR A 230 3.12 -27.34 4.50
N ASN A 231 4.19 -27.84 3.87
CA ASN A 231 4.36 -29.22 3.42
C ASN A 231 4.97 -30.05 4.56
N GLY A 232 4.12 -30.78 5.28
CA GLY A 232 4.51 -31.76 6.30
C GLY A 232 4.59 -33.17 5.71
N GLY A 233 5.53 -33.97 6.21
CA GLY A 233 5.67 -35.37 5.80
C GLY A 233 4.69 -36.33 6.51
N PRO A 234 4.76 -37.65 6.24
CA PRO A 234 5.76 -38.31 5.40
C PRO A 234 5.30 -38.38 3.93
N ASN A 235 6.09 -37.81 3.02
CA ASN A 235 5.81 -37.78 1.59
C ASN A 235 7.11 -37.85 0.74
N LYS A 236 7.03 -37.55 -0.57
CA LYS A 236 8.20 -37.72 -1.46
C LYS A 236 9.29 -36.66 -1.22
N ILE A 237 8.90 -35.51 -0.67
CA ILE A 237 9.75 -34.33 -0.41
C ILE A 237 10.25 -34.31 1.04
N VAL A 238 9.34 -34.45 1.99
CA VAL A 238 9.57 -34.41 3.44
C VAL A 238 9.34 -35.82 3.99
N THR A 239 10.43 -36.53 4.32
CA THR A 239 10.36 -37.98 4.56
C THR A 239 9.99 -38.39 5.99
N ALA A 240 10.05 -37.46 6.95
CA ALA A 240 9.69 -37.71 8.37
C ALA A 240 8.25 -37.28 8.66
N ASN A 241 7.62 -37.90 9.67
CA ASN A 241 6.27 -37.58 10.13
C ASN A 241 6.32 -36.86 11.48
N GLU A 242 6.91 -35.66 11.50
CA GLU A 242 7.17 -34.89 12.72
C GLU A 242 6.78 -33.44 12.51
N TYR A 243 6.07 -32.84 13.47
CA TYR A 243 5.43 -31.52 13.34
C TYR A 243 6.42 -30.40 12.96
N TYR A 244 7.64 -30.43 13.49
CA TYR A 244 8.66 -29.43 13.19
C TYR A 244 9.39 -29.68 11.86
N ILE A 245 9.32 -30.90 11.30
CA ILE A 245 10.01 -31.29 10.07
C ILE A 245 9.11 -31.01 8.87
N ASN A 246 9.37 -29.91 8.17
CA ASN A 246 8.52 -29.43 7.09
C ASN A 246 9.31 -28.62 6.05
N ARG A 247 8.72 -28.45 4.87
CA ARG A 247 9.03 -27.32 3.98
C ARG A 247 7.87 -26.35 4.00
N SER A 248 8.09 -25.07 4.22
CA SER A 248 7.05 -24.04 4.02
C SER A 248 7.37 -23.11 2.86
N PHE A 249 6.31 -22.60 2.23
CA PHE A 249 6.32 -21.58 1.18
C PHE A 249 5.50 -20.38 1.67
N GLU A 250 6.14 -19.23 1.85
CA GLU A 250 5.58 -18.01 2.43
C GLU A 250 5.56 -16.92 1.36
N PHE A 251 4.37 -16.45 1.00
CA PHE A 251 4.16 -15.49 -0.10
C PHE A 251 3.87 -14.11 0.48
N GLN A 252 4.91 -13.30 0.59
CA GLN A 252 4.89 -11.98 1.24
C GLN A 252 4.70 -10.85 0.22
N PHE A 253 3.85 -9.89 0.57
CA PHE A 253 3.49 -8.74 -0.26
C PHE A 253 3.06 -7.53 0.60
N ASP A 254 3.77 -7.32 1.71
CA ASP A 254 3.65 -6.26 2.70
C ASP A 254 3.32 -4.89 2.09
N ASP A 255 2.28 -4.23 2.61
CA ASP A 255 1.76 -2.94 2.15
C ASP A 255 1.43 -2.86 0.64
N ARG A 256 1.37 -4.01 -0.05
CA ARG A 256 1.24 -4.16 -1.51
C ARG A 256 2.38 -3.49 -2.29
N ALA A 257 3.57 -3.48 -1.71
CA ALA A 257 4.74 -2.82 -2.26
C ALA A 257 5.55 -3.70 -3.19
N ARG A 258 5.86 -3.21 -4.40
CA ARG A 258 6.68 -3.91 -5.41
C ARG A 258 8.07 -4.26 -4.89
N SER A 259 8.66 -3.44 -4.03
CA SER A 259 9.96 -3.74 -3.44
C SER A 259 9.98 -4.94 -2.50
N ASP A 260 8.82 -5.44 -2.06
CA ASP A 260 8.67 -6.46 -1.02
C ASP A 260 7.86 -7.71 -1.45
N MET A 261 7.42 -7.78 -2.71
CA MET A 261 6.75 -8.96 -3.27
C MET A 261 7.73 -10.12 -3.48
N LYS A 262 7.70 -11.11 -2.56
CA LYS A 262 8.67 -12.20 -2.49
C LYS A 262 8.00 -13.53 -2.10
N MET A 263 8.61 -14.63 -2.52
CA MET A 263 8.33 -15.96 -1.95
C MET A 263 9.55 -16.37 -1.12
N MET A 264 9.34 -16.68 0.15
CA MET A 264 10.32 -17.38 0.97
C MET A 264 10.02 -18.89 0.98
N VAL A 265 11.05 -19.72 0.93
CA VAL A 265 10.97 -21.17 1.12
C VAL A 265 11.84 -21.52 2.32
N VAL A 266 11.31 -22.31 3.24
CA VAL A 266 11.99 -22.68 4.48
C VAL A 266 12.05 -24.20 4.57
N ASP A 267 13.25 -24.78 4.48
CA ASP A 267 13.50 -26.20 4.73
C ASP A 267 13.88 -26.36 6.22
N ALA A 268 12.98 -26.90 7.03
CA ALA A 268 13.21 -27.29 8.43
C ALA A 268 13.37 -28.82 8.51
N PRO A 269 14.61 -29.35 8.59
CA PRO A 269 14.86 -30.79 8.48
C PRO A 269 14.79 -31.54 9.82
N ASP A 270 14.85 -30.80 10.93
CA ASP A 270 14.75 -31.25 12.32
C ASP A 270 14.23 -30.08 13.17
N ASP A 271 14.14 -30.26 14.49
CA ASP A 271 13.65 -29.27 15.45
C ASP A 271 14.59 -28.06 15.65
N THR A 272 15.81 -28.11 15.10
CA THR A 272 16.88 -27.19 15.46
C THR A 272 16.95 -26.04 14.45
N THR A 273 16.47 -24.86 14.84
CA THR A 273 16.37 -23.66 13.97
C THR A 273 17.70 -23.27 13.29
N SER A 274 18.85 -23.58 13.91
CA SER A 274 20.17 -23.31 13.32
C SER A 274 20.54 -24.27 12.16
N HIS A 275 19.78 -25.34 11.95
CA HIS A 275 19.87 -26.25 10.81
C HIS A 275 18.90 -25.89 9.68
N THR A 276 17.83 -25.14 9.95
CA THR A 276 16.88 -24.64 8.95
C THR A 276 17.58 -23.85 7.84
N THR A 277 17.13 -23.95 6.61
CA THR A 277 17.67 -23.17 5.48
C THR A 277 16.57 -22.45 4.72
N TYR A 278 16.79 -21.16 4.50
CA TYR A 278 15.85 -20.20 3.94
C TYR A 278 16.30 -19.79 2.52
N SER A 279 15.38 -19.82 1.57
CA SER A 279 15.53 -19.25 0.23
C SER A 279 14.55 -18.11 0.05
N ILE A 280 14.98 -16.93 -0.38
CA ILE A 280 14.07 -15.89 -0.88
C ILE A 280 14.15 -15.79 -2.39
N MET A 281 13.00 -15.65 -3.03
CA MET A 281 12.81 -15.58 -4.47
C MET A 281 11.94 -14.38 -4.84
N LEU A 282 12.45 -13.53 -5.73
CA LEU A 282 11.76 -12.38 -6.31
C LEU A 282 11.45 -12.66 -7.79
N PHE A 283 10.27 -12.26 -8.27
CA PHE A 283 9.78 -12.59 -9.63
C PHE A 283 9.46 -11.33 -10.42
N PHE A 284 9.87 -11.30 -11.69
CA PHE A 284 9.76 -10.12 -12.54
C PHE A 284 9.21 -10.48 -13.93
N PRO A 285 8.41 -9.57 -14.55
CA PRO A 285 7.98 -8.26 -14.05
C PRO A 285 6.91 -8.35 -12.93
N ARG A 286 6.82 -7.36 -12.04
CA ARG A 286 5.85 -7.30 -10.92
C ARG A 286 4.57 -6.60 -11.37
N SER A 287 3.63 -7.42 -11.83
CA SER A 287 2.40 -6.99 -12.53
C SER A 287 1.09 -7.43 -11.88
N VAL A 288 1.14 -8.36 -10.91
CA VAL A 288 0.04 -8.75 -10.01
C VAL A 288 0.57 -8.91 -8.58
N LEU A 289 -0.32 -8.89 -7.58
CA LEU A 289 0.01 -9.41 -6.25
C LEU A 289 0.04 -10.95 -6.28
N PRO A 290 0.85 -11.60 -5.43
CA PRO A 290 0.69 -13.03 -5.17
C PRO A 290 -0.74 -13.36 -4.77
N SER A 291 -1.29 -14.46 -5.30
CA SER A 291 -2.64 -14.91 -4.96
C SER A 291 -2.76 -16.43 -5.05
N ILE A 292 -3.71 -17.00 -4.33
CA ILE A 292 -3.97 -18.44 -4.25
C ILE A 292 -5.46 -18.73 -4.46
N LYS A 293 -5.77 -19.75 -5.26
CA LYS A 293 -7.12 -20.29 -5.51
C LYS A 293 -7.10 -21.81 -5.30
N LYS A 294 -8.26 -22.39 -4.93
CA LYS A 294 -8.43 -23.85 -4.76
C LYS A 294 -9.38 -24.39 -5.81
N GLU A 295 -8.92 -25.39 -6.55
CA GLU A 295 -9.69 -26.04 -7.62
C GLU A 295 -9.66 -27.56 -7.38
N GLY A 296 -10.68 -28.06 -6.67
CA GLY A 296 -10.73 -29.46 -6.23
C GLY A 296 -9.62 -29.80 -5.22
N ASN A 297 -8.69 -30.68 -5.63
CA ASN A 297 -7.49 -31.03 -4.88
C ASN A 297 -6.21 -30.30 -5.39
N GLU A 298 -6.35 -29.28 -6.23
CA GLU A 298 -5.24 -28.38 -6.59
C GLU A 298 -5.32 -27.06 -5.82
N LEU A 299 -4.16 -26.52 -5.44
CA LEU A 299 -3.98 -25.10 -5.11
C LEU A 299 -3.17 -24.42 -6.21
N THR A 300 -3.81 -23.48 -6.89
CA THR A 300 -3.22 -22.70 -7.99
C THR A 300 -2.73 -21.38 -7.41
N VAL A 301 -1.41 -21.20 -7.34
CA VAL A 301 -0.76 -19.96 -6.90
C VAL A 301 -0.33 -19.16 -8.13
N THR A 302 -0.68 -17.87 -8.16
CA THR A 302 -0.19 -16.92 -9.17
C THR A 302 0.92 -16.07 -8.57
N LEU A 303 2.08 -16.07 -9.23
CA LEU A 303 3.26 -15.28 -8.85
C LEU A 303 3.17 -13.82 -9.38
N PRO A 304 3.98 -12.87 -8.87
CA PRO A 304 3.94 -11.46 -9.29
C PRO A 304 4.08 -11.21 -10.81
N ASN A 305 4.72 -12.14 -11.53
CA ASN A 305 4.91 -12.15 -12.98
C ASN A 305 3.77 -12.84 -13.75
N LYS A 306 2.64 -13.14 -13.10
CA LYS A 306 1.47 -13.88 -13.61
C LYS A 306 1.74 -15.34 -13.97
N GLU A 307 2.93 -15.86 -13.67
CA GLU A 307 3.21 -17.28 -13.82
C GLU A 307 2.52 -18.09 -12.71
N ILE A 308 2.23 -19.35 -13.00
CA ILE A 308 1.44 -20.22 -12.14
C ILE A 308 2.32 -21.31 -11.54
N VAL A 309 2.10 -21.60 -10.25
CA VAL A 309 2.59 -22.78 -9.54
C VAL A 309 1.37 -23.59 -9.09
N LYS A 310 1.41 -24.91 -9.28
CA LYS A 310 0.34 -25.83 -8.87
C LYS A 310 0.85 -26.69 -7.72
N TYR A 311 0.14 -26.67 -6.60
CA TYR A 311 0.40 -27.50 -5.42
C TYR A 311 -0.74 -28.50 -5.21
N ASP A 312 -0.44 -29.67 -4.64
CA ASP A 312 -1.47 -30.56 -4.12
C ASP A 312 -2.13 -29.94 -2.87
N ALA A 313 -3.46 -29.89 -2.82
CA ALA A 313 -4.20 -29.24 -1.74
C ALA A 313 -4.12 -29.97 -0.40
N THR A 314 -3.75 -31.25 -0.41
CA THR A 314 -3.55 -32.06 0.79
C THR A 314 -2.08 -31.98 1.26
N THR A 315 -1.12 -32.43 0.45
CA THR A 315 0.30 -32.58 0.86
C THR A 315 1.12 -31.29 0.75
N LYS A 316 0.69 -30.32 -0.05
CA LYS A 316 1.44 -29.10 -0.41
C LYS A 316 2.76 -29.36 -1.13
N GLU A 317 2.92 -30.54 -1.73
CA GLU A 317 3.94 -30.77 -2.75
C GLU A 317 3.63 -29.94 -4.01
N ILE A 318 4.67 -29.44 -4.68
CA ILE A 318 4.53 -28.87 -6.03
C ILE A 318 4.27 -30.01 -7.02
N ILE A 319 3.18 -29.88 -7.78
CA ILE A 319 2.72 -30.85 -8.78
C ILE A 319 2.77 -30.28 -10.22
N GLY A 320 3.04 -28.99 -10.39
CA GLY A 320 3.27 -28.40 -11.71
C GLY A 320 3.43 -26.88 -11.72
N GLY A 321 3.45 -26.29 -12.92
CA GLY A 321 3.67 -24.87 -13.12
C GLY A 321 5.14 -24.52 -13.39
N VAL A 322 5.59 -23.35 -12.95
CA VAL A 322 6.96 -22.84 -13.20
C VAL A 322 8.02 -23.28 -12.19
N PHE A 323 7.68 -24.19 -11.28
CA PHE A 323 8.64 -24.84 -10.38
C PHE A 323 8.63 -26.37 -10.54
N THR A 324 9.80 -26.96 -10.34
CA THR A 324 9.97 -28.39 -10.06
C THR A 324 10.61 -28.58 -8.69
N GLU A 325 10.13 -29.54 -7.91
CA GLU A 325 10.52 -29.71 -6.51
C GLU A 325 11.27 -31.02 -6.26
N GLY A 326 12.48 -30.90 -5.68
CA GLY A 326 13.26 -32.00 -5.14
C GLY A 326 13.10 -32.17 -3.62
N LYS A 327 13.60 -33.29 -3.11
CA LYS A 327 13.56 -33.63 -1.68
C LYS A 327 14.22 -32.57 -0.80
N MET A 328 13.75 -32.43 0.43
CA MET A 328 14.53 -31.79 1.49
C MET A 328 15.74 -32.68 1.80
N ALA A 329 16.90 -32.07 2.09
CA ALA A 329 18.15 -32.78 2.31
C ALA A 329 19.07 -32.02 3.29
N GLN A 330 19.83 -32.75 4.10
CA GLN A 330 20.85 -32.19 4.99
C GLN A 330 22.27 -32.43 4.45
N GLY A 331 23.17 -31.49 4.71
CA GLY A 331 24.62 -31.69 4.56
C GLY A 331 25.21 -32.53 5.70
N GLY A 332 26.48 -32.91 5.58
CA GLY A 332 27.18 -33.72 6.59
C GLY A 332 27.31 -33.08 7.99
N ASN A 333 26.95 -31.80 8.13
CA ASN A 333 26.86 -31.05 9.38
C ASN A 333 25.42 -30.87 9.90
N LYS A 334 24.47 -31.70 9.43
CA LYS A 334 23.01 -31.65 9.72
C LYS A 334 22.26 -30.40 9.27
N LYS A 335 22.93 -29.35 8.79
CA LYS A 335 22.23 -28.19 8.22
C LYS A 335 21.51 -28.57 6.93
N ALA A 336 20.29 -28.08 6.71
CA ALA A 336 19.58 -28.22 5.46
C ALA A 336 20.41 -27.62 4.30
N LEU A 337 20.45 -28.32 3.18
CA LEU A 337 20.89 -27.75 1.92
C LEU A 337 19.86 -26.72 1.44
N PRO A 338 20.23 -25.78 0.53
CA PRO A 338 19.28 -24.85 -0.05
C PRO A 338 18.04 -25.58 -0.64
N PRO A 339 16.80 -25.17 -0.30
CA PRO A 339 15.57 -25.77 -0.78
C PRO A 339 15.61 -26.16 -2.27
N ALA A 340 15.35 -27.44 -2.55
CA ALA A 340 15.53 -28.05 -3.88
C ALA A 340 14.42 -27.69 -4.89
N VAL A 341 13.93 -26.46 -4.82
CA VAL A 341 12.92 -25.85 -5.69
C VAL A 341 13.62 -25.17 -6.87
N LYS A 342 13.43 -25.69 -8.08
CA LYS A 342 14.03 -25.15 -9.32
C LYS A 342 12.99 -24.41 -10.16
N TYR A 343 13.29 -23.16 -10.50
CA TYR A 343 12.50 -22.32 -11.40
C TYR A 343 12.71 -22.68 -12.88
N THR A 344 11.63 -22.67 -13.66
CA THR A 344 11.62 -22.95 -15.11
C THR A 344 10.75 -21.97 -15.91
N GLY A 345 10.30 -20.88 -15.27
CA GLY A 345 9.46 -19.84 -15.88
C GLY A 345 10.17 -19.02 -16.96
N ALA A 346 9.38 -18.34 -17.79
CA ALA A 346 9.85 -17.45 -18.86
C ALA A 346 10.24 -16.06 -18.33
N GLY A 347 9.64 -15.60 -17.23
CA GLY A 347 10.06 -14.39 -16.52
C GLY A 347 11.44 -14.52 -15.87
N VAL A 348 11.86 -13.51 -15.12
CA VAL A 348 13.12 -13.54 -14.35
C VAL A 348 12.86 -13.82 -12.88
N MET A 349 13.64 -14.72 -12.31
CA MET A 349 13.69 -15.00 -10.87
C MET A 349 15.05 -14.56 -10.31
N ILE A 350 15.06 -13.85 -9.17
CA ILE A 350 16.27 -13.59 -8.36
C ILE A 350 16.13 -14.37 -7.06
N ARG A 351 17.08 -15.27 -6.77
CA ARG A 351 17.11 -16.15 -5.58
C ARG A 351 18.33 -15.89 -4.70
N ALA A 352 18.15 -15.96 -3.38
CA ALA A 352 19.22 -15.94 -2.38
C ALA A 352 18.96 -16.99 -1.29
N ASP A 353 20.02 -17.66 -0.82
CA ASP A 353 19.98 -18.81 0.08
C ASP A 353 20.85 -18.62 1.35
N LYS A 354 20.31 -18.90 2.54
CA LYS A 354 21.01 -18.81 3.84
C LYS A 354 20.60 -19.95 4.78
N SER A 355 21.57 -20.49 5.53
CA SER A 355 21.34 -21.54 6.52
C SER A 355 21.52 -21.04 7.95
N GLY A 356 20.59 -21.41 8.83
CA GLY A 356 20.52 -21.05 10.24
C GLY A 356 20.05 -19.63 10.55
N ASP A 357 19.75 -18.83 9.53
CA ASP A 357 19.33 -17.43 9.62
C ASP A 357 18.63 -17.02 8.30
N LEU A 358 17.86 -15.93 8.33
CA LEU A 358 17.14 -15.41 7.17
C LEU A 358 18.09 -14.93 6.06
N PRO A 359 17.66 -14.94 4.78
CA PRO A 359 18.51 -14.64 3.64
C PRO A 359 18.69 -13.14 3.40
N TYR A 360 18.95 -12.39 4.48
CA TYR A 360 18.71 -10.96 4.60
C TYR A 360 19.96 -10.18 5.05
N GLY A 361 20.68 -9.59 4.08
CA GLY A 361 21.57 -8.44 4.29
C GLY A 361 22.78 -8.67 5.20
N ASP A 362 23.62 -7.63 5.34
CA ASP A 362 24.61 -7.58 6.43
C ASP A 362 23.85 -7.03 7.65
N ILE A 363 23.42 -7.92 8.55
CA ILE A 363 22.84 -7.52 9.83
C ILE A 363 24.01 -7.13 10.73
N GLU A 364 24.06 -5.86 11.12
CA GLU A 364 25.00 -5.36 12.13
C GLU A 364 24.40 -5.65 13.52
N ASP A 365 25.13 -6.41 14.34
CA ASP A 365 24.68 -6.80 15.68
C ASP A 365 24.64 -5.60 16.64
N SER A 366 24.11 -5.79 17.85
CA SER A 366 24.04 -4.74 18.88
C SER A 366 25.40 -4.29 19.44
N LYS A 367 26.51 -4.64 18.79
CA LYS A 367 27.89 -4.31 19.14
C LYS A 367 28.69 -3.80 17.92
N GLY A 368 28.06 -3.64 16.75
CA GLY A 368 28.72 -3.18 15.52
C GLY A 368 29.33 -4.29 14.65
N ASN A 369 29.16 -5.57 15.00
CA ASN A 369 29.69 -6.69 14.20
C ASN A 369 28.71 -7.02 13.08
N ARG A 370 29.16 -6.94 11.82
CA ARG A 370 28.38 -7.42 10.68
C ARG A 370 28.42 -8.94 10.62
N ALA A 371 27.28 -9.58 10.88
CA ALA A 371 27.10 -10.97 10.52
C ALA A 371 27.25 -11.08 8.99
N PRO A 372 28.09 -11.99 8.46
CA PRO A 372 28.34 -12.04 7.03
C PRO A 372 27.05 -12.42 6.31
N SER A 373 26.56 -11.50 5.47
CA SER A 373 25.39 -11.67 4.61
C SER A 373 25.48 -12.90 3.69
N ILE A 374 24.40 -13.17 2.96
CA ILE A 374 24.55 -13.92 1.70
C ILE A 374 25.47 -13.10 0.80
N THR A 375 26.59 -13.67 0.37
CA THR A 375 27.52 -12.97 -0.53
C THR A 375 27.00 -12.86 -1.96
N THR A 376 26.23 -13.87 -2.42
CA THR A 376 25.85 -14.04 -3.84
C THR A 376 24.37 -14.39 -4.03
N ALA A 377 23.68 -13.63 -4.90
CA ALA A 377 22.38 -13.97 -5.47
C ALA A 377 22.53 -14.78 -6.77
N THR A 378 21.48 -15.53 -7.13
CA THR A 378 21.33 -16.20 -8.43
C THR A 378 20.19 -15.56 -9.21
N VAL A 379 20.44 -15.13 -10.44
CA VAL A 379 19.41 -14.65 -11.37
C VAL A 379 19.24 -15.66 -12.49
N SER A 380 18.02 -16.16 -12.66
CA SER A 380 17.66 -17.17 -13.67
C SER A 380 16.61 -16.63 -14.64
N LYS A 381 16.84 -16.80 -15.95
CA LYS A 381 15.84 -16.63 -17.03
C LYS A 381 15.91 -17.84 -17.95
N LYS A 382 14.76 -18.39 -18.36
CA LYS A 382 14.72 -19.51 -19.30
C LYS A 382 15.43 -19.17 -20.62
N GLY A 383 16.31 -20.07 -21.06
CA GLY A 383 17.16 -19.89 -22.24
C GLY A 383 18.53 -19.23 -21.97
N PHE A 384 18.78 -18.76 -20.74
CA PHE A 384 20.04 -18.16 -20.33
C PHE A 384 20.71 -18.98 -19.22
N PRO A 385 22.05 -18.94 -19.07
CA PRO A 385 22.74 -19.51 -17.91
C PRO A 385 22.42 -18.71 -16.63
N ASP A 386 22.50 -19.37 -15.48
CA ASP A 386 22.34 -18.72 -14.17
C ASP A 386 23.42 -17.65 -13.96
N CYS A 387 22.99 -16.40 -13.83
CA CYS A 387 23.85 -15.27 -13.53
C CYS A 387 24.07 -15.16 -12.01
N LYS A 388 25.32 -14.98 -11.58
CA LYS A 388 25.68 -14.81 -10.16
C LYS A 388 26.09 -13.36 -9.91
N ILE A 389 25.46 -12.71 -8.94
CA ILE A 389 25.70 -11.29 -8.61
C ILE A 389 25.85 -11.09 -7.10
N PRO A 390 26.60 -10.10 -6.61
CA PRO A 390 26.69 -9.83 -5.18
C PRO A 390 25.33 -9.45 -4.59
N SER A 391 24.92 -10.03 -3.46
CA SER A 391 23.61 -9.74 -2.85
C SER A 391 23.47 -8.26 -2.47
N LYS A 392 24.56 -7.66 -1.97
CA LYS A 392 24.68 -6.23 -1.68
C LYS A 392 24.49 -5.31 -2.90
N ASP A 393 24.48 -5.85 -4.12
CA ASP A 393 24.16 -5.07 -5.30
C ASP A 393 22.63 -4.92 -5.47
N ILE A 394 21.84 -5.93 -5.05
CA ILE A 394 20.37 -6.01 -5.19
C ILE A 394 19.60 -5.52 -3.96
N TRP A 395 20.03 -5.91 -2.76
CA TRP A 395 19.31 -5.67 -1.50
C TRP A 395 19.99 -4.63 -0.61
N TYR A 396 19.25 -4.11 0.37
CA TYR A 396 19.79 -3.33 1.50
C TYR A 396 19.09 -3.69 2.81
N THR A 397 19.79 -3.51 3.93
CA THR A 397 19.24 -3.61 5.29
C THR A 397 18.55 -2.29 5.65
N ASP A 398 17.25 -2.33 5.89
CA ASP A 398 16.51 -1.25 6.54
C ASP A 398 16.64 -1.46 8.07
N TYR A 399 17.67 -0.85 8.66
CA TYR A 399 18.01 -1.04 10.07
C TYR A 399 16.89 -0.59 11.04
N ASP A 400 16.09 0.42 10.66
CA ASP A 400 14.92 0.84 11.44
C ASP A 400 13.88 -0.29 11.50
N LYS A 401 13.59 -0.92 10.36
CA LYS A 401 12.57 -1.98 10.23
C LYS A 401 13.09 -3.38 10.58
N LYS A 402 14.41 -3.57 10.71
CA LYS A 402 15.09 -4.89 10.76
C LYS A 402 14.71 -5.82 9.61
N ASN A 403 14.33 -5.24 8.46
CA ASN A 403 13.90 -5.95 7.25
C ASN A 403 14.93 -5.68 6.14
N VAL A 404 15.03 -6.59 5.17
CA VAL A 404 15.92 -6.44 4.01
C VAL A 404 15.09 -6.42 2.74
N LEU A 405 15.19 -5.29 2.06
CA LEU A 405 14.35 -4.92 0.93
C LEU A 405 15.18 -4.91 -0.35
N ILE A 406 14.54 -5.10 -1.51
CA ILE A 406 15.21 -4.76 -2.77
C ILE A 406 15.48 -3.25 -2.76
N LYS A 407 16.63 -2.82 -3.29
CA LYS A 407 17.00 -1.39 -3.23
C LYS A 407 15.98 -0.47 -3.92
N PRO A 408 15.83 0.79 -3.47
CA PRO A 408 14.82 1.70 -4.01
C PRO A 408 14.94 1.93 -5.52
N GLU A 409 16.15 1.93 -6.09
CA GLU A 409 16.37 2.00 -7.54
C GLU A 409 15.77 0.81 -8.32
N TYR A 410 15.45 -0.30 -7.65
CA TYR A 410 14.82 -1.51 -8.20
C TYR A 410 13.38 -1.71 -7.70
N ALA A 411 12.78 -0.72 -7.03
CA ALA A 411 11.36 -0.75 -6.70
C ALA A 411 10.50 -0.88 -7.98
N THR A 412 10.91 -0.16 -9.04
CA THR A 412 10.36 -0.33 -10.40
C THR A 412 11.09 -1.43 -11.18
N ASP A 413 10.40 -2.10 -12.10
CA ASP A 413 11.01 -3.12 -12.97
C ASP A 413 11.99 -2.52 -13.98
N ALA A 414 11.78 -1.28 -14.44
CA ALA A 414 12.65 -0.64 -15.43
C ALA A 414 14.07 -0.31 -14.88
N GLY A 415 14.15 0.08 -13.60
CA GLY A 415 15.43 0.28 -12.93
C GLY A 415 16.20 -1.03 -12.75
N LEU A 416 15.49 -2.10 -12.35
CA LEU A 416 16.09 -3.44 -12.24
C LEU A 416 16.51 -4.02 -13.60
N ASP A 417 15.68 -3.86 -14.64
CA ASP A 417 15.99 -4.31 -16.01
C ASP A 417 17.29 -3.68 -16.54
N SER A 418 17.49 -2.38 -16.30
CA SER A 418 18.73 -1.68 -16.64
C SER A 418 19.96 -2.28 -15.93
N PHE A 419 19.81 -2.72 -14.68
CA PHE A 419 20.86 -3.40 -13.92
C PHE A 419 21.10 -4.84 -14.41
N ILE A 420 20.04 -5.64 -14.60
CA ILE A 420 20.14 -7.05 -15.01
C ILE A 420 20.69 -7.18 -16.43
N LYS A 421 20.31 -6.29 -17.37
CA LYS A 421 20.93 -6.19 -18.70
C LYS A 421 22.44 -5.97 -18.61
N LYS A 422 22.88 -5.05 -17.74
CA LYS A 422 24.30 -4.72 -17.53
C LYS A 422 25.11 -5.82 -16.83
N LYS A 423 24.49 -6.59 -15.95
CA LYS A 423 25.16 -7.59 -15.09
C LYS A 423 25.08 -9.03 -15.61
N CYS A 424 23.99 -9.38 -16.28
CA CYS A 424 23.66 -10.74 -16.70
C CYS A 424 23.49 -10.89 -18.22
N GLY A 425 23.51 -9.80 -18.99
CA GLY A 425 23.40 -9.83 -20.45
C GLY A 425 22.00 -10.12 -21.00
N PHE A 426 20.97 -10.17 -20.15
CA PHE A 426 19.58 -10.39 -20.56
C PHE A 426 18.60 -9.39 -19.93
N SER A 427 17.44 -9.29 -20.57
CA SER A 427 16.33 -8.38 -20.24
C SER A 427 15.34 -9.06 -19.28
N LEU A 428 14.64 -8.28 -18.44
CA LEU A 428 13.49 -8.80 -17.67
C LEU A 428 12.37 -9.22 -18.62
N PHE A 429 12.08 -8.34 -19.58
CA PHE A 429 11.17 -8.56 -20.71
C PHE A 429 11.83 -9.49 -21.73
#